data_AF-A0A0D6M9B7-F1
#
_entry.id   AF-A0A0D6M9B7-F1
#
_cell.length_a   1.000
_cell.length_b   1.000
_cell.length_c   1.000
_cell.angle_alpha   90.00
_cell.angle_beta   90.00
_cell.angle_gamma   90.00
#
_symmetry.space_group_name_H-M   'P 1'
#
loop_
_entity.id
_entity.type
_entity.pdbx_description
1 polymer ?
#
loop_
_entity_poly.entity_id
_entity_poly.type
_entity_poly.pdbx_seq_one_letter_code
_entity_poly.pdbx_strand_id
1 'polypeptide(L)'
;MEKELSNALVKGLPFPILKVIEYLSGDGFSWGRQYRVAGYYTACMLWLSFYTWIISFVCLAFLPHYFARCIFYTGTFMGIGDLIFVLNIPRQMYIRFPTQDGDTLLKFRLSICFHATCIAAVLCIVVGALLWLLESKNIYHFDTMFSARRHAEGSVVDVYRDDESMTTVLSDQSQLSSKRPASFQSCRSASHASSLASSVYFYPNPYERPVRL
;
A
#
# COMPACT_ATOMS: atom_id res chain seq x y z
N MET A 1 -19.81 -23.93 -24.27
CA MET A 1 -19.04 -23.99 -25.53
C MET A 1 -19.76 -24.87 -26.54
N GLU A 2 -20.09 -26.12 -26.21
CA GLU A 2 -20.83 -27.01 -27.14
C GLU A 2 -22.19 -26.44 -27.60
N LYS A 3 -22.97 -25.84 -26.68
CA LYS A 3 -24.22 -25.15 -27.03
C LYS A 3 -24.04 -23.95 -27.96
N GLU A 4 -22.91 -23.24 -27.82
CA GLU A 4 -22.58 -22.10 -28.69
C GLU A 4 -22.12 -22.58 -30.07
N LEU A 5 -21.39 -23.70 -30.12
CA LEU A 5 -21.02 -24.35 -31.36
C LEU A 5 -22.24 -24.86 -32.12
N SER A 6 -23.21 -25.52 -31.46
CA SER A 6 -24.44 -25.96 -32.11
C SER A 6 -25.26 -24.79 -32.66
N ASN A 7 -25.32 -23.69 -31.91
CA ASN A 7 -25.99 -22.46 -32.37
C ASN A 7 -25.27 -21.83 -33.58
N ALA A 8 -23.93 -21.83 -33.58
CA ALA A 8 -23.13 -21.35 -34.71
C ALA A 8 -23.29 -22.22 -35.97
N LEU A 9 -23.45 -23.54 -35.81
CA LEU A 9 -23.79 -24.45 -36.91
C LEU A 9 -25.16 -24.14 -37.50
N VAL A 10 -26.18 -23.96 -36.65
CA VAL A 10 -27.55 -23.65 -37.08
C VAL A 10 -27.61 -22.31 -37.83
N LYS A 11 -26.79 -21.34 -37.43
CA LYS A 11 -26.68 -20.03 -38.09
C LYS A 11 -25.92 -20.06 -39.42
N GLY A 12 -25.26 -21.17 -39.78
CA GLY A 12 -24.55 -21.30 -41.05
C GLY A 12 -23.32 -20.39 -41.18
N LEU A 13 -22.54 -20.22 -40.10
CA LEU A 13 -21.32 -19.40 -40.14
C LEU A 13 -20.30 -19.94 -41.15
N PRO A 14 -19.47 -19.07 -41.77
CA PRO A 14 -18.47 -19.50 -42.73
C PRO A 14 -17.45 -20.46 -42.10
N PHE A 15 -17.01 -21.43 -42.90
CA PHE A 15 -16.16 -22.56 -42.49
C PHE A 15 -14.94 -22.19 -41.61
N PRO A 16 -14.18 -21.10 -41.88
CA PRO A 16 -13.02 -20.76 -41.05
C PRO A 16 -13.38 -20.46 -39.58
N ILE A 17 -14.52 -19.81 -39.34
CA ILE A 17 -14.97 -19.45 -37.99
C ILE A 17 -15.41 -20.71 -37.25
N LEU A 18 -16.18 -21.56 -37.93
CA LEU A 18 -16.62 -22.84 -37.38
C LEU A 18 -15.43 -23.71 -36.96
N LYS A 19 -14.36 -23.71 -37.78
CA LYS A 19 -13.15 -24.47 -37.49
C LYS A 19 -12.44 -23.99 -36.23
N VAL A 20 -12.31 -22.67 -36.03
CA VAL A 20 -11.72 -22.11 -34.80
C VAL A 20 -12.54 -22.47 -33.57
N ILE A 21 -13.88 -22.40 -33.66
CA ILE A 21 -14.76 -22.76 -32.55
C ILE A 21 -14.67 -24.26 -32.24
N GLU A 22 -14.59 -25.11 -33.26
CA GLU A 22 -14.35 -26.55 -33.10
C GLU A 22 -13.03 -26.81 -32.35
N TYR A 23 -11.93 -26.13 -32.72
CA TYR A 23 -10.65 -26.23 -32.01
C TYR A 23 -10.71 -25.71 -30.56
N LEU A 24 -11.56 -24.73 -30.27
CA LEU A 24 -11.74 -24.18 -28.92
C LEU A 24 -12.77 -24.94 -28.07
N SER A 25 -13.68 -25.68 -28.71
CA SER A 25 -14.78 -26.39 -28.06
C SER A 25 -14.55 -27.90 -27.94
N GLY A 26 -13.73 -28.49 -28.81
CA GLY A 26 -13.57 -29.94 -28.93
C GLY A 26 -12.64 -30.55 -27.87
N ASP A 27 -13.08 -31.66 -27.27
CA ASP A 27 -12.33 -32.49 -26.32
C ASP A 27 -11.06 -33.14 -26.93
N GLY A 28 -10.85 -33.06 -28.25
CA GLY A 28 -9.67 -33.60 -28.93
C GLY A 28 -8.38 -32.80 -28.71
N PHE A 29 -8.46 -31.52 -28.34
CA PHE A 29 -7.33 -30.69 -27.96
C PHE A 29 -7.67 -29.93 -26.67
N SER A 30 -6.93 -30.19 -25.58
CA SER A 30 -7.17 -29.63 -24.24
C SER A 30 -7.00 -28.10 -24.14
N TRP A 31 -6.79 -27.40 -25.26
CA TRP A 31 -6.55 -25.96 -25.37
C TRP A 31 -7.71 -25.12 -24.86
N GLY A 32 -8.95 -25.46 -25.24
CA GLY A 32 -10.13 -24.70 -24.80
C GLY A 32 -10.31 -24.72 -23.28
N ARG A 33 -10.03 -25.86 -22.63
CA ARG A 33 -10.07 -25.98 -21.17
C ARG A 33 -8.91 -25.25 -20.51
N GLN A 34 -7.69 -25.44 -20.99
CA GLN A 34 -6.49 -24.79 -20.45
C GLN A 34 -6.60 -23.26 -20.52
N TYR A 35 -7.10 -22.71 -21.64
CA TYR A 35 -7.26 -21.27 -21.80
C TYR A 35 -8.28 -20.67 -20.81
N ARG A 36 -9.39 -21.37 -20.56
CA ARG A 36 -10.38 -20.95 -19.55
C ARG A 36 -9.82 -20.96 -18.14
N VAL A 37 -9.07 -22.00 -17.79
CA VAL A 37 -8.45 -22.14 -16.47
C VAL A 37 -7.37 -21.07 -16.27
N ALA A 38 -6.51 -20.86 -17.26
CA ALA A 38 -5.51 -19.78 -17.25
C ALA A 38 -6.15 -18.41 -17.06
N GLY A 39 -7.21 -18.12 -17.82
CA GLY A 39 -7.96 -16.87 -17.72
C GLY A 39 -8.62 -16.69 -16.35
N TYR A 40 -9.20 -17.76 -15.78
CA TYR A 40 -9.82 -17.71 -14.45
C TYR A 40 -8.82 -17.32 -13.35
N TYR A 41 -7.66 -17.99 -13.29
CA TYR A 41 -6.64 -17.67 -12.29
C TYR A 41 -6.06 -16.26 -12.48
N THR A 42 -5.84 -15.86 -13.74
CA THR A 42 -5.34 -14.51 -14.05
C THR A 42 -6.35 -13.45 -13.64
N ALA A 43 -7.65 -13.66 -13.91
CA ALA A 43 -8.70 -12.75 -13.49
C ALA A 43 -8.78 -12.63 -11.95
N CYS A 44 -8.68 -13.74 -11.22
CA CYS A 44 -8.61 -13.71 -9.76
C CYS A 44 -7.43 -12.87 -9.25
N MET A 45 -6.23 -13.05 -9.81
CA MET A 45 -5.03 -12.29 -9.43
C MET A 45 -5.14 -10.80 -9.79
N LEU A 46 -5.74 -10.47 -10.92
CA LEU A 46 -5.97 -9.07 -11.32
C LEU A 46 -7.01 -8.39 -10.42
N TRP A 47 -8.06 -9.11 -10.01
CA TRP A 47 -9.00 -8.60 -9.00
C TRP A 47 -8.31 -8.36 -7.65
N LEU A 48 -7.46 -9.29 -7.20
CA LEU A 48 -6.64 -9.10 -6.00
C LEU A 48 -5.73 -7.88 -6.12
N SER A 49 -5.05 -7.72 -7.26
CA SER A 49 -4.26 -6.53 -7.57
C SER A 49 -5.10 -5.26 -7.45
N PHE A 50 -6.30 -5.24 -8.04
CA PHE A 50 -7.22 -4.10 -7.97
C PHE A 50 -7.60 -3.73 -6.53
N TYR A 51 -7.93 -4.72 -5.69
CA TYR A 51 -8.21 -4.44 -4.26
C TYR A 51 -7.00 -3.84 -3.55
N THR A 52 -5.80 -4.42 -3.75
CA THR A 52 -4.58 -3.90 -3.14
C THR A 52 -4.21 -2.51 -3.65
N TRP A 53 -4.54 -2.19 -4.90
CA TRP A 53 -4.36 -0.86 -5.48
C TRP A 53 -5.27 0.18 -4.81
N ILE A 54 -6.55 -0.15 -4.58
CA ILE A 54 -7.45 0.72 -3.81
C ILE A 54 -6.94 0.93 -2.38
N ILE A 55 -6.46 -0.13 -1.72
CA ILE A 55 -5.83 -0.02 -0.40
C ILE A 55 -4.62 0.90 -0.44
N SER A 56 -3.80 0.84 -1.50
CA SER A 56 -2.64 1.71 -1.65
C SER A 56 -3.03 3.20 -1.69
N PHE A 57 -4.13 3.58 -2.36
CA PHE A 57 -4.62 4.96 -2.33
C PHE A 57 -5.11 5.41 -0.96
N VAL A 58 -5.76 4.51 -0.21
CA VAL A 58 -6.16 4.82 1.17
C VAL A 58 -4.92 5.01 2.04
N CYS A 59 -3.91 4.15 1.91
CA CYS A 59 -2.63 4.30 2.61
C CYS A 59 -1.92 5.61 2.25
N LEU A 60 -1.99 6.06 0.99
CA LEU A 60 -1.44 7.34 0.56
C LEU A 60 -2.02 8.52 1.37
N ALA A 61 -3.33 8.48 1.69
CA ALA A 61 -4.00 9.55 2.44
C ALA A 61 -3.67 9.54 3.94
N PHE A 62 -3.53 8.36 4.54
CA PHE A 62 -3.34 8.23 6.00
C PHE A 62 -1.86 8.11 6.39
N LEU A 63 -1.13 7.14 5.83
CA LEU A 63 0.22 6.79 6.24
C LEU A 63 1.11 6.50 5.00
N PRO A 64 1.88 7.48 4.51
CA PRO A 64 2.80 7.29 3.38
C PRO A 64 3.87 6.21 3.62
N HIS A 65 4.16 5.86 4.88
CA HIS A 65 5.08 4.79 5.23
C HIS A 65 4.60 3.40 4.75
N TYR A 66 3.30 3.12 4.78
CA TYR A 66 2.76 1.83 4.31
C TYR A 66 2.49 1.82 2.81
N PHE A 67 2.40 3.00 2.18
CA PHE A 67 2.13 3.13 0.75
C PHE A 67 3.16 2.42 -0.13
N ALA A 68 4.46 2.60 0.15
CA ALA A 68 5.55 2.00 -0.63
C ALA A 68 5.45 0.45 -0.63
N ARG A 69 5.11 -0.15 0.52
CA ARG A 69 4.92 -1.60 0.63
C ARG A 69 3.67 -2.05 -0.12
N CYS A 70 2.55 -1.35 0.03
CA CYS A 70 1.30 -1.67 -0.65
C CYS A 70 1.44 -1.67 -2.18
N ILE A 71 2.03 -0.62 -2.77
CA ILE A 71 2.16 -0.50 -4.23
C ILE A 71 3.12 -1.56 -4.80
N PHE A 72 4.18 -1.92 -4.06
CA PHE A 72 5.07 -3.01 -4.42
C PHE A 72 4.35 -4.36 -4.45
N TYR A 73 3.53 -4.65 -3.43
CA TYR A 73 2.71 -5.87 -3.39
C TYR A 73 1.68 -5.89 -4.52
N THR A 74 1.02 -4.77 -4.84
CA THR A 74 0.11 -4.66 -5.98
C THR A 74 0.80 -5.03 -7.29
N GLY A 75 1.97 -4.46 -7.58
CA GLY A 75 2.76 -4.80 -8.76
C GLY A 75 3.16 -6.28 -8.79
N THR A 76 3.49 -6.85 -7.63
CA THR A 76 3.86 -8.27 -7.49
C THR A 76 2.68 -9.20 -7.78
N PHE A 77 1.48 -8.93 -7.24
CA PHE A 77 0.28 -9.72 -7.54
C PHE A 77 -0.12 -9.63 -9.01
N MET A 78 0.02 -8.45 -9.62
CA MET A 78 -0.21 -8.26 -11.04
C MET A 78 0.78 -9.07 -11.89
N GLY A 79 2.07 -9.02 -11.56
CA GLY A 79 3.11 -9.80 -12.24
C GLY A 79 2.97 -11.32 -12.05
N ILE A 80 2.52 -11.77 -10.87
CA ILE A 80 2.18 -13.19 -10.64
C ILE A 80 1.00 -13.61 -11.52
N GLY A 81 -0.02 -12.77 -11.66
CA GLY A 81 -1.13 -13.01 -12.58
C GLY A 81 -0.66 -13.16 -14.03
N ASP A 82 0.18 -12.25 -14.51
CA ASP A 82 0.78 -12.33 -15.86
C ASP A 82 1.65 -13.59 -16.03
N LEU A 83 2.42 -13.97 -15.01
CA LEU A 83 3.26 -15.19 -15.04
C LEU A 83 2.39 -16.45 -15.10
N ILE A 84 1.33 -16.53 -14.30
CA ILE A 84 0.38 -17.64 -14.31
C ILE A 84 -0.25 -17.78 -15.70
N PHE A 85 -0.61 -16.66 -16.34
CA PHE A 85 -1.14 -16.66 -17.70
C PHE A 85 -0.13 -17.25 -18.70
N VAL A 86 1.13 -16.81 -18.66
CA VAL A 86 2.18 -17.31 -19.56
C VAL A 86 2.50 -18.78 -19.35
N LEU A 87 2.54 -19.25 -18.09
CA LEU A 87 2.85 -20.64 -17.76
C LEU A 87 1.75 -21.62 -18.17
N ASN A 88 0.48 -21.19 -18.10
CA ASN A 88 -0.66 -22.06 -18.42
C ASN A 88 -1.03 -22.06 -19.92
N ILE A 89 -0.47 -21.15 -20.72
CA ILE A 89 -0.73 -21.12 -22.16
C ILE A 89 0.13 -22.17 -22.89
N PRO A 90 -0.48 -23.09 -23.66
CA PRO A 90 0.27 -24.02 -24.48
C PRO A 90 1.05 -23.27 -25.56
N ARG A 91 2.37 -23.47 -25.58
CA ARG A 91 3.34 -22.69 -26.36
C ARG A 91 3.26 -22.89 -27.89
N GLN A 92 2.39 -23.77 -28.36
CA GLN A 92 2.29 -24.21 -29.76
C GLN A 92 0.82 -24.38 -30.18
N MET A 93 0.10 -23.26 -30.33
CA MET A 93 -1.24 -23.26 -30.92
C MET A 93 -1.13 -22.95 -32.42
N TYR A 94 -1.14 -24.00 -33.23
CA TYR A 94 -1.16 -23.91 -34.70
C TYR A 94 -2.49 -24.48 -35.20
N ILE A 95 -3.34 -23.63 -35.77
CA ILE A 95 -4.54 -24.09 -36.49
C ILE A 95 -4.17 -24.20 -37.96
N ARG A 96 -4.35 -25.40 -38.52
CA ARG A 96 -4.14 -25.65 -39.95
C ARG A 96 -5.45 -25.40 -40.69
N PHE A 97 -5.42 -24.52 -41.68
CA PHE A 97 -6.53 -24.33 -42.61
C PHE A 97 -6.13 -24.87 -43.98
N PRO A 98 -6.87 -25.87 -44.51
CA PRO A 98 -6.67 -26.30 -45.88
C PRO A 98 -7.17 -25.21 -46.83
N THR A 99 -6.26 -24.61 -47.60
CA THR A 99 -6.54 -23.64 -48.67
C THR A 99 -6.17 -24.29 -50.01
N GLN A 100 -6.82 -23.87 -51.12
CA GLN A 100 -6.59 -24.41 -52.46
C GLN A 100 -5.14 -24.27 -52.96
N ASP A 101 -4.39 -23.29 -52.44
CA ASP A 101 -3.00 -22.99 -52.80
C ASP A 101 -1.96 -23.44 -51.74
N GLY A 102 -2.36 -24.20 -50.70
CA GLY A 102 -1.49 -24.73 -49.64
C GLY A 102 -2.03 -24.54 -48.21
N ASP A 103 -1.35 -25.15 -47.23
CA ASP A 103 -1.72 -25.08 -45.81
C ASP A 103 -1.39 -23.69 -45.22
N THR A 104 -2.41 -22.93 -44.81
CA THR A 104 -2.21 -21.68 -44.06
C THR A 104 -2.24 -21.97 -42.55
N LEU A 105 -1.17 -21.58 -41.85
CA LEU A 105 -1.01 -21.82 -40.41
C LEU A 105 -1.34 -20.56 -39.61
N LEU A 106 -2.42 -20.60 -38.83
CA LEU A 106 -2.76 -19.51 -37.91
C LEU A 106 -1.96 -19.66 -36.62
N LYS A 107 -1.04 -18.71 -36.38
CA LYS A 107 -0.23 -18.62 -35.15
C LYS A 107 -0.87 -17.60 -34.21
N PHE A 108 -1.31 -18.05 -33.03
CA PHE A 108 -1.78 -17.12 -32.00
C PHE A 108 -0.60 -16.33 -31.41
N ARG A 109 -0.75 -15.00 -31.36
CA ARG A 109 0.21 -14.08 -30.73
C ARG A 109 -0.43 -13.47 -29.48
N LEU A 110 0.39 -13.17 -28.48
CA LEU A 110 -0.03 -12.45 -27.28
C LEU A 110 -0.56 -11.06 -27.67
N SER A 111 -1.68 -10.66 -27.06
CA SER A 111 -2.34 -9.39 -27.35
C SER A 111 -1.58 -8.19 -26.76
N ILE A 112 -1.88 -6.99 -27.25
CA ILE A 112 -1.36 -5.72 -26.73
C ILE A 112 -1.77 -5.53 -25.26
N CYS A 113 -2.97 -5.97 -24.88
CA CYS A 113 -3.44 -5.90 -23.50
C CYS A 113 -2.48 -6.59 -22.52
N PHE A 114 -1.95 -7.76 -22.89
CA PHE A 114 -0.97 -8.49 -22.08
C PHE A 114 0.35 -7.73 -21.93
N HIS A 115 0.81 -7.07 -23.01
CA HIS A 115 2.02 -6.25 -22.94
C HIS A 115 1.80 -5.01 -22.06
N ALA A 116 0.62 -4.40 -22.12
CA ALA A 116 0.26 -3.27 -21.29
C ALA A 116 0.19 -3.63 -19.80
N THR A 117 -0.39 -4.78 -19.43
CA THR A 117 -0.41 -5.25 -18.03
C THR A 117 0.99 -5.55 -17.52
N CYS A 118 1.83 -6.19 -18.35
CA CYS A 118 3.22 -6.48 -18.00
C CYS A 118 4.03 -5.20 -17.75
N ILE A 119 3.90 -4.19 -18.63
CA ILE A 119 4.55 -2.88 -18.45
C ILE A 119 4.04 -2.22 -17.16
N ALA A 120 2.73 -2.21 -16.92
CA ALA A 120 2.16 -1.65 -15.70
C ALA A 120 2.68 -2.35 -14.43
N ALA A 121 2.83 -3.68 -14.45
CA ALA A 121 3.32 -4.45 -13.32
C ALA A 121 4.77 -4.09 -13.00
N VAL A 122 5.62 -4.02 -14.03
CA VAL A 122 7.01 -3.59 -13.90
C VAL A 122 7.10 -2.16 -13.38
N LEU A 123 6.30 -1.23 -13.90
CA LEU A 123 6.27 0.16 -13.42
C LEU A 123 5.88 0.23 -11.94
N CYS A 124 4.84 -0.48 -11.51
CA CYS A 124 4.43 -0.52 -10.11
C CYS A 124 5.52 -1.11 -9.20
N ILE A 125 6.19 -2.18 -9.61
CA ILE A 125 7.30 -2.78 -8.86
C ILE A 125 8.48 -1.82 -8.76
N VAL A 126 8.89 -1.19 -9.87
CA VAL A 126 10.02 -0.25 -9.91
C VAL A 126 9.73 0.97 -9.03
N VAL A 127 8.55 1.57 -9.15
CA VAL A 127 8.15 2.71 -8.32
C VAL A 127 8.07 2.32 -6.85
N GLY A 128 7.45 1.18 -6.52
CA GLY A 128 7.37 0.69 -5.15
C GLY A 128 8.74 0.39 -4.53
N ALA A 129 9.64 -0.24 -5.30
CA ALA A 129 11.01 -0.52 -4.88
C ALA A 129 11.82 0.77 -4.69
N LEU A 130 11.69 1.74 -5.59
CA LEU A 130 12.35 3.04 -5.45
C LEU A 130 11.90 3.76 -4.19
N LEU A 131 10.58 3.82 -3.92
CA LEU A 131 10.04 4.43 -2.71
C LEU A 131 10.53 3.72 -1.45
N TRP A 132 10.55 2.38 -1.45
CA TRP A 132 11.08 1.61 -0.32
C TRP A 132 12.58 1.86 -0.12
N LEU A 133 13.38 1.90 -1.18
CA LEU A 133 14.81 2.20 -1.07
C LEU A 133 15.06 3.62 -0.54
N LEU A 134 14.29 4.61 -1.00
CA LEU A 134 14.38 6.00 -0.52
C LEU A 134 14.06 6.10 0.97
N GLU A 135 13.05 5.36 1.43
CA GLU A 135 12.71 5.23 2.85
C GLU A 135 13.86 4.58 3.64
N SER A 136 14.44 3.48 3.12
CA SER A 136 15.52 2.74 3.80
C SER A 136 16.80 3.55 3.97
N LYS A 137 17.08 4.49 3.05
CA LYS A 137 18.28 5.32 3.07
C LYS A 137 18.15 6.53 4.01
N ASN A 138 17.04 6.68 4.74
CA ASN A 138 16.82 7.72 5.75
C ASN A 138 16.97 9.16 5.21
N ILE A 139 16.79 9.38 3.89
CA ILE A 139 16.89 10.70 3.26
C ILE A 139 15.53 11.43 3.28
N TYR A 140 14.43 10.69 3.37
CA TYR A 140 13.08 11.24 3.42
C TYR A 140 12.32 10.63 4.60
N HIS A 141 12.35 11.30 5.76
CA HIS A 141 11.28 11.12 6.72
C HIS A 141 10.05 11.79 6.09
N PHE A 142 9.20 11.00 5.40
CA PHE A 142 7.92 11.50 4.93
C PHE A 142 7.09 11.84 6.16
N ASP A 143 7.22 13.08 6.64
CA ASP A 143 6.38 13.58 7.71
C ASP A 143 4.95 13.59 7.20
N THR A 144 4.18 12.64 7.73
CA THR A 144 2.76 12.52 7.46
C THR A 144 2.08 13.87 7.77
N MET A 145 0.99 14.18 7.06
CA MET A 145 0.17 15.37 7.35
C MET A 145 -0.18 15.50 8.85
N PHE A 146 -0.30 14.37 9.56
CA PHE A 146 -0.53 14.32 11.01
C PHE A 146 0.71 14.64 11.85
N SER A 147 1.92 14.26 11.44
CA SER A 147 3.16 14.71 12.09
C SER A 147 3.39 16.20 11.86
N ALA A 148 3.19 16.68 10.64
CA ALA A 148 3.28 18.11 10.34
C ALA A 148 2.26 18.93 11.16
N ARG A 149 1.02 18.43 11.28
CA ARG A 149 -0.01 19.06 12.12
C ARG A 149 0.32 19.01 13.61
N ARG A 150 0.86 17.89 14.13
CA ARG A 150 1.30 17.79 15.53
C ARG A 150 2.48 18.70 15.86
N HIS A 151 3.43 18.87 14.94
CA HIS A 151 4.51 19.85 15.12
C HIS A 151 4.00 21.29 15.13
N ALA A 152 3.02 21.62 14.29
CA ALA A 152 2.37 22.93 14.32
C ALA A 152 1.64 23.17 15.66
N GLU A 153 0.87 22.18 16.13
CA GLU A 153 0.11 22.29 17.39
C GLU A 153 1.03 22.30 18.62
N GLY A 154 2.10 21.50 18.63
CA GLY A 154 3.13 21.52 19.68
C GLY A 154 3.85 22.86 19.77
N SER A 155 4.19 23.48 18.62
CA SER A 155 4.80 24.81 18.63
C SER A 155 3.87 25.90 19.19
N VAL A 156 2.55 25.79 18.98
CA VAL A 156 1.57 26.73 19.53
C VAL A 156 1.40 26.54 21.05
N VAL A 157 1.40 25.29 21.51
CA VAL A 157 1.29 24.97 22.95
C VAL A 157 2.55 25.36 23.71
N ASP A 158 3.74 25.17 23.13
CA ASP A 158 5.00 25.56 23.75
C ASP A 158 5.11 27.09 23.90
N VAL A 159 4.67 27.85 22.89
CA VAL A 159 4.60 29.33 22.97
C VAL A 159 3.67 29.78 24.10
N TYR A 160 2.52 29.13 24.28
CA TYR A 160 1.60 29.49 25.36
C TYR A 160 2.11 29.09 26.75
N ARG A 161 2.85 27.97 26.83
CA ARG A 161 3.44 27.48 28.09
C ARG A 161 4.58 28.39 28.57
N ASP A 162 5.35 28.98 27.66
CA ASP A 162 6.37 29.95 28.00
C ASP A 162 5.76 31.25 28.58
N ASP A 163 4.65 31.74 28.03
CA ASP A 163 3.94 32.93 28.55
C ASP A 163 3.34 32.71 29.95
N GLU A 164 2.75 31.53 30.20
CA GLU A 164 2.22 31.14 31.52
C GLU A 164 3.33 30.94 32.56
N SER A 165 4.48 30.41 32.13
CA SER A 165 5.66 30.32 33.00
C SER A 165 6.23 31.71 33.33
N MET A 166 6.31 32.63 32.36
CA MET A 166 6.84 33.99 32.61
C MET A 166 5.95 34.81 33.54
N THR A 167 4.62 34.65 33.41
CA THR A 167 3.65 35.32 34.30
C THR A 167 3.65 34.76 35.72
N THR A 168 3.91 33.45 35.91
CA THR A 168 4.07 32.85 37.25
C THR A 168 5.36 33.28 37.94
N VAL A 169 6.50 33.44 37.22
CA VAL A 169 7.74 33.96 37.86
C VAL A 169 7.63 35.43 38.24
N LEU A 170 6.94 36.24 37.43
CA LEU A 170 6.71 37.66 37.72
C LEU A 170 5.77 37.88 38.92
N SER A 171 4.78 36.99 39.10
CA SER A 171 3.88 37.06 40.25
C SER A 171 4.58 36.65 41.56
N ASP A 172 5.48 35.66 41.54
CA ASP A 172 6.32 35.31 42.71
C ASP A 172 7.33 36.42 43.07
N GLN A 173 7.95 37.07 42.08
CA GLN A 173 8.84 38.22 42.29
C GLN A 173 8.10 39.44 42.87
N SER A 174 6.88 39.71 42.40
CA SER A 174 6.08 40.84 42.92
C SER A 174 5.60 40.61 44.37
N GLN A 175 5.40 39.35 44.78
CA GLN A 175 5.10 39.02 46.19
C GLN A 175 6.35 39.07 47.08
N LEU A 176 7.54 38.75 46.56
CA LEU A 176 8.79 38.82 47.33
C LEU A 176 9.31 40.26 47.52
N SER A 177 8.95 41.19 46.63
CA SER A 177 9.38 42.60 46.73
C SER A 177 8.57 43.46 47.71
N SER A 178 7.49 42.94 48.32
CA SER A 178 6.63 43.70 49.24
C SER A 178 6.81 43.38 50.73
N LYS A 179 7.80 42.59 51.16
CA LYS A 179 8.05 42.36 52.59
C LYS A 179 9.53 42.44 52.97
N ARG A 180 9.94 43.61 53.47
CA ARG A 180 11.06 43.79 54.40
C ARG A 180 10.56 43.76 55.86
N PRO A 181 11.44 43.53 56.85
CA PRO A 181 11.39 42.37 57.72
C PRO A 181 10.64 42.66 59.03
N ALA A 182 9.98 41.65 59.58
CA ALA A 182 9.57 41.65 60.98
C ALA A 182 9.65 40.22 61.55
N SER A 183 10.31 40.17 62.69
CA SER A 183 10.51 39.09 63.64
C SER A 183 9.31 38.16 63.93
N PHE A 184 9.67 36.98 64.45
CA PHE A 184 9.00 36.27 65.56
C PHE A 184 7.98 35.17 65.21
N GLN A 185 8.42 33.93 65.45
CA GLN A 185 7.77 32.88 66.27
C GLN A 185 6.53 32.10 65.77
N SER A 186 6.69 30.77 65.86
CA SER A 186 5.75 29.78 66.44
C SER A 186 5.03 28.78 65.52
N CYS A 187 5.08 27.54 65.99
CA CYS A 187 4.48 26.29 65.54
C CYS A 187 2.94 26.31 65.42
N ARG A 188 2.37 25.54 64.48
CA ARG A 188 1.47 24.37 64.70
C ARG A 188 0.63 23.97 63.46
N SER A 189 0.60 22.66 63.24
CA SER A 189 -0.53 21.78 62.86
C SER A 189 -1.45 22.04 61.66
N ALA A 190 -1.34 21.11 60.70
CA ALA A 190 -2.36 20.12 60.28
C ALA A 190 -3.50 20.47 59.28
N SER A 191 -3.66 19.49 58.38
CA SER A 191 -4.86 19.03 57.64
C SER A 191 -5.47 19.92 56.55
N HIS A 192 -5.37 19.50 55.29
CA HIS A 192 -6.43 18.75 54.63
C HIS A 192 -5.95 18.15 53.29
N ALA A 193 -6.48 16.96 52.98
CA ALA A 193 -6.08 16.06 51.90
C ALA A 193 -6.96 16.16 50.65
N SER A 194 -6.60 15.33 49.65
CA SER A 194 -7.18 15.04 48.32
C SER A 194 -6.59 15.89 47.18
N SER A 195 -6.05 15.33 46.09
CA SER A 195 -6.53 14.20 45.30
C SER A 195 -5.39 13.50 44.53
N LEU A 196 -5.60 12.21 44.29
CA LEU A 196 -4.83 11.25 43.50
C LEU A 196 -4.31 11.81 42.15
N ALA A 197 -3.04 11.56 41.86
CA ALA A 197 -2.54 11.38 40.50
C ALA A 197 -1.46 10.30 40.50
N SER A 198 -1.80 9.20 39.83
CA SER A 198 -1.06 7.95 39.74
C SER A 198 0.35 8.14 39.16
N SER A 199 1.31 7.49 39.78
CA SER A 199 2.70 7.38 39.35
C SER A 199 2.82 6.81 37.93
N VAL A 200 3.31 7.61 36.99
CA VAL A 200 3.81 7.13 35.69
C VAL A 200 5.34 7.12 35.78
N TYR A 201 5.89 5.92 35.81
CA TYR A 201 7.32 5.64 35.77
C TYR A 201 7.92 6.19 34.47
N PHE A 202 8.88 7.11 34.59
CA PHE A 202 9.78 7.46 33.49
C PHE A 202 10.96 6.50 33.49
N TYR A 203 11.24 5.89 32.33
CA TYR A 203 12.49 5.19 32.05
C TYR A 203 13.66 6.19 32.08
N PRO A 204 14.81 5.88 32.68
CA PRO A 204 15.96 6.77 32.67
C PRO A 204 16.58 6.82 31.27
N ASN A 205 16.83 8.04 30.80
CA ASN A 205 17.48 8.37 29.54
C ASN A 205 19.00 8.04 29.61
N PRO A 206 19.58 7.29 28.66
CA PRO A 206 20.99 6.86 28.70
C PRO A 206 22.04 7.95 28.40
N TYR A 207 21.71 9.23 28.55
CA TYR A 207 22.63 10.35 28.30
C TYR A 207 22.85 11.22 29.54
N GLU A 208 23.44 10.66 30.59
CA GLU A 208 24.15 11.45 31.61
C GLU A 208 25.63 11.08 31.60
N ARG A 209 26.48 12.01 31.16
CA ARG A 209 27.91 11.98 31.48
C ARG A 209 28.09 12.54 32.91
N PRO A 210 28.84 11.87 33.80
CA PRO A 210 29.10 12.42 35.13
C PRO A 210 30.13 13.56 35.04
N VAL A 211 29.74 14.75 35.46
CA VAL A 211 30.66 15.86 35.74
C VAL A 211 31.26 15.59 37.12
N ARG A 212 32.59 15.38 37.17
CA ARG A 212 33.37 15.36 38.42
C ARG A 212 33.46 16.77 39.00
N LEU A 213 33.24 16.88 40.30
CA LEU A 213 33.99 17.74 41.23
C LEU A 213 33.93 17.11 42.63
#